data_AF-A0A974HJG9-F1
#
_entry.id   AF-A0A974HJG9-F1
#
_cell.length_a   1.000
_cell.length_b   1.000
_cell.length_c   1.000
_cell.angle_alpha   90.00
_cell.angle_beta   90.00
_cell.angle_gamma   90.00
#
_symmetry.space_group_name_H-M   'P 1'
#
loop_
_entity.id
_entity.type
_entity.pdbx_description
1 polymer ?
#
loop_
_entity_poly.entity_id
_entity_poly.type
_entity_poly.pdbx_seq_one_letter_code
_entity_poly.pdbx_strand_id
1 'polypeptide(L)'
;RRRFIENRENEELTSSEDASDKEEEKEISESSTFIIDPKRIGNTKWCQCGMCRPMETAVESICCYDVPEMYEKIPVDAFCITDNTEFQNECTNLERQDWNFRMSKFNINSQPRWPEYMR
;
A
#
# COMPACT_ATOMS: atom_id res chain seq x y z
N ARG A 1 -7.57 19.22 10.62
CA ARG A 1 -8.21 20.56 10.63
C ARG A 1 -9.71 20.36 10.38
N ARG A 2 -10.52 20.16 11.45
CA ARG A 2 -11.98 19.93 11.36
C ARG A 2 -12.72 21.24 11.03
N ARG A 3 -13.79 21.17 10.25
CA ARG A 3 -14.92 22.12 10.29
C ARG A 3 -16.22 21.35 10.07
N PHE A 4 -16.99 21.24 11.14
CA PHE A 4 -18.45 21.06 11.15
C PHE A 4 -19.08 22.46 11.09
N ILE A 5 -20.13 22.66 10.28
CA ILE A 5 -21.30 23.51 10.60
C ILE A 5 -22.52 22.87 9.91
N GLU A 6 -23.60 22.77 10.69
CA GLU A 6 -24.86 22.07 10.48
C GLU A 6 -25.86 22.73 9.51
N ASN A 7 -26.64 21.85 8.86
CA ASN A 7 -28.08 21.82 8.59
C ASN A 7 -28.90 23.12 8.40
N ARG A 8 -29.73 23.13 7.35
CA ARG A 8 -31.12 23.60 7.41
C ARG A 8 -32.00 22.90 6.38
N GLU A 9 -33.13 22.41 6.89
CA GLU A 9 -34.13 21.51 6.31
C GLU A 9 -34.98 22.16 5.21
N ASN A 10 -35.57 21.32 4.35
CA ASN A 10 -37.00 21.33 4.04
C ASN A 10 -37.44 19.96 3.48
N GLU A 11 -38.49 19.44 4.11
CA GLU A 11 -39.20 18.19 3.90
C GLU A 11 -40.00 18.20 2.59
N GLU A 12 -40.12 17.05 1.91
CA GLU A 12 -41.41 16.60 1.37
C GLU A 12 -41.51 15.07 1.43
N LEU A 13 -42.65 14.62 1.95
CA LEU A 13 -43.05 13.25 2.22
C LEU A 13 -43.29 12.45 0.94
N THR A 14 -42.84 11.18 0.90
CA THR A 14 -43.62 10.11 0.26
C THR A 14 -43.48 8.83 1.08
N SER A 15 -44.62 8.32 1.53
CA SER A 15 -44.81 7.08 2.28
C SER A 15 -44.92 5.88 1.33
N SER A 16 -44.16 4.81 1.58
CA SER A 16 -44.66 3.43 1.48
C SER A 16 -43.62 2.44 1.99
N GLU A 17 -44.06 1.59 2.90
CA GLU A 17 -43.36 0.52 3.61
C GLU A 17 -42.83 -0.57 2.67
N ASP A 18 -41.64 -1.11 2.94
CA ASP A 18 -41.48 -2.57 3.05
C ASP A 18 -40.15 -2.95 3.73
N ALA A 19 -40.24 -3.98 4.57
CA ALA A 19 -39.21 -4.49 5.45
C ALA A 19 -38.15 -5.32 4.73
N SER A 20 -36.88 -5.23 5.15
CA SER A 20 -35.96 -6.37 5.16
C SER A 20 -34.70 -6.05 5.95
N ASP A 21 -34.56 -6.67 7.12
CA ASP A 21 -33.35 -6.76 7.92
C ASP A 21 -32.17 -7.27 7.09
N LYS A 22 -31.05 -6.54 7.10
CA LYS A 22 -29.69 -7.11 7.22
C LYS A 22 -28.78 -6.11 7.93
N GLU A 23 -28.61 -6.35 9.22
CA GLU A 23 -27.44 -5.88 9.96
C GLU A 23 -26.21 -6.53 9.33
N GLU A 24 -25.49 -5.79 8.49
CA GLU A 24 -24.13 -6.17 8.11
C GLU A 24 -23.21 -5.76 9.26
N GLU A 25 -23.13 -6.64 10.26
CA GLU A 25 -21.99 -6.68 11.17
C GLU A 25 -20.75 -7.02 10.33
N LYS A 26 -20.10 -5.97 9.83
CA LYS A 26 -18.82 -6.10 9.16
C LYS A 26 -17.77 -6.32 10.24
N GLU A 27 -17.64 -7.58 10.64
CA GLU A 27 -16.48 -8.13 11.35
C GLU A 27 -15.22 -7.66 10.60
N ILE A 28 -14.57 -6.64 11.14
CA ILE A 28 -13.26 -6.15 10.67
C ILE A 28 -12.27 -7.23 11.10
N SER A 29 -12.12 -8.23 10.24
CA SER A 29 -10.93 -9.06 10.26
C SER A 29 -9.76 -8.17 9.79
N GLU A 30 -8.71 -8.10 10.61
CA GLU A 30 -7.43 -7.46 10.30
C GLU A 30 -6.69 -8.23 9.20
N SER A 31 -7.32 -8.33 8.03
CA SER A 31 -6.77 -8.87 6.82
C SER A 31 -6.66 -7.71 5.84
N SER A 32 -5.43 -7.34 5.51
CA SER A 32 -5.09 -6.34 4.50
C SER A 32 -6.01 -6.50 3.29
N THR A 33 -6.97 -5.59 3.15
CA THR A 33 -7.97 -5.66 2.09
C THR A 33 -7.28 -5.28 0.79
N PHE A 34 -6.81 -6.29 0.05
CA PHE A 34 -6.25 -6.09 -1.28
C PHE A 34 -7.36 -5.57 -2.21
N ILE A 35 -7.14 -4.39 -2.78
CA ILE A 35 -8.07 -3.80 -3.75
C ILE A 35 -7.86 -4.50 -5.10
N ILE A 36 -8.69 -5.50 -5.41
CA ILE A 36 -8.71 -6.17 -6.71
C ILE A 36 -9.80 -5.52 -7.56
N ASP A 37 -9.42 -4.58 -8.44
CA ASP A 37 -10.33 -3.91 -9.36
C ASP A 37 -9.88 -4.09 -10.83
N PRO A 38 -10.64 -4.85 -11.64
CA PRO A 38 -10.35 -5.04 -13.07
C PRO A 38 -10.23 -3.75 -13.88
N LYS A 39 -10.85 -2.64 -13.44
CA LYS A 39 -10.77 -1.33 -14.13
C LYS A 39 -9.36 -0.71 -14.08
N ARG A 40 -8.50 -1.19 -13.19
CA ARG A 40 -7.12 -0.70 -13.02
C ARG A 40 -6.13 -1.30 -14.03
N ILE A 41 -6.50 -2.41 -14.68
CA ILE A 41 -5.65 -3.12 -15.65
C ILE A 41 -5.31 -2.19 -16.83
N GLY A 42 -4.06 -2.25 -17.28
CA GLY A 42 -3.59 -1.55 -18.47
C GLY A 42 -3.56 -0.02 -18.36
N ASN A 43 -3.74 0.57 -17.17
CA ASN A 43 -3.62 2.01 -16.96
C ASN A 43 -3.08 2.35 -15.56
N THR A 44 -2.80 3.63 -15.31
CA THR A 44 -2.23 4.14 -14.04
C THR A 44 -3.06 5.26 -13.42
N LYS A 45 -4.32 5.44 -13.84
CA LYS A 45 -5.18 6.54 -13.33
C LYS A 45 -5.49 6.43 -11.84
N TRP A 46 -5.31 5.25 -11.27
CA TRP A 46 -5.47 4.93 -9.85
C TRP A 46 -4.21 5.21 -9.01
N CYS A 47 -3.07 5.45 -9.65
CA CYS A 47 -1.79 5.70 -8.97
C CYS A 47 -1.79 7.07 -8.30
N GLN A 48 -1.36 7.12 -7.04
CA GLN A 48 -1.20 8.37 -6.28
C GLN A 48 0.26 8.80 -6.13
N CYS A 49 1.22 7.87 -6.18
CA CYS A 49 2.64 8.18 -6.05
C CYS A 49 3.30 8.69 -7.35
N GLY A 50 2.63 8.55 -8.50
CA GLY A 50 3.13 8.96 -9.81
C GLY A 50 4.17 8.02 -10.46
N MET A 51 4.61 6.96 -9.77
CA MET A 51 5.69 6.07 -10.23
C MET A 51 5.23 4.69 -10.72
N CYS A 52 3.93 4.35 -10.57
CA CYS A 52 3.40 3.07 -11.03
C CYS A 52 3.37 2.98 -12.56
N ARG A 53 3.41 1.74 -13.08
CA ARG A 53 3.26 1.44 -14.51
C ARG A 53 1.98 0.64 -14.75
N PRO A 54 1.40 0.70 -15.95
CA PRO A 54 0.30 -0.18 -16.33
C PRO A 54 0.71 -1.65 -16.14
N MET A 55 -0.14 -2.43 -15.47
CA MET A 55 0.08 -3.86 -15.26
C MET A 55 -0.97 -4.70 -15.99
N GLU A 56 -0.62 -5.95 -16.29
CA GLU A 56 -1.46 -6.90 -17.03
C GLU A 56 -2.57 -7.50 -16.16
N THR A 57 -2.35 -7.54 -14.84
CA THR A 57 -3.31 -8.12 -13.88
C THR A 57 -3.81 -7.10 -12.87
N ALA A 58 -5.03 -7.33 -12.38
CA ALA A 58 -5.64 -6.47 -11.35
C ALA A 58 -4.88 -6.55 -10.02
N VAL A 59 -4.32 -7.71 -9.69
CA VAL A 59 -3.57 -7.93 -8.44
C VAL A 59 -2.23 -7.19 -8.40
N GLU A 60 -1.62 -6.96 -9.56
CA GLU A 60 -0.39 -6.17 -9.70
C GLU A 60 -0.67 -4.65 -9.77
N SER A 61 -1.92 -4.26 -10.00
CA SER A 61 -2.33 -2.86 -10.17
C SER A 61 -2.58 -2.14 -8.83
N ILE A 62 -1.54 -2.14 -7.97
CA ILE A 62 -1.56 -1.59 -6.60
C ILE A 62 -0.56 -0.45 -6.42
N CYS A 63 -0.95 0.60 -5.69
CA CYS A 63 -0.08 1.73 -5.38
C CYS A 63 0.54 1.56 -3.98
N CYS A 64 1.73 2.08 -3.75
CA CYS A 64 2.32 2.14 -2.41
C CYS A 64 1.49 2.97 -1.42
N TYR A 65 0.55 3.78 -1.90
CA TYR A 65 -0.41 4.54 -1.09
C TYR A 65 -1.66 3.71 -0.74
N ASP A 66 -1.96 2.63 -1.48
CA ASP A 66 -3.10 1.76 -1.21
C ASP A 66 -2.83 0.79 -0.04
N VAL A 67 -1.55 0.57 0.30
CA VAL A 67 -1.11 -0.30 1.39
C VAL A 67 -0.67 0.56 2.57
N PRO A 68 -1.44 0.62 3.68
CA PRO A 68 -1.14 1.51 4.80
C PRO A 68 0.27 1.32 5.38
N GLU A 69 0.70 0.07 5.56
CA GLU A 69 2.03 -0.28 6.06
C GLU A 69 3.17 0.21 5.17
N MET A 70 2.93 0.31 3.86
CA MET A 70 3.91 0.85 2.91
C MET A 70 3.85 2.37 2.89
N TYR A 71 2.65 2.95 2.93
CA TYR A 71 2.45 4.40 2.97
C TYR A 71 3.12 5.03 4.19
N GLU A 72 3.01 4.41 5.37
CA GLU A 72 3.66 4.86 6.61
C GLU A 72 5.20 4.86 6.53
N LYS A 73 5.78 4.06 5.64
CA LYS A 73 7.24 4.00 5.42
C LYS A 73 7.74 5.01 4.40
N ILE A 74 6.86 5.75 3.72
CA ILE A 74 7.27 6.78 2.77
C ILE A 74 7.81 7.97 3.57
N PRO A 75 9.04 8.46 3.28
CA PRO A 75 9.58 9.65 3.93
C PRO A 75 8.66 10.86 3.77
N VAL A 76 8.63 11.74 4.77
CA VAL A 76 7.74 12.92 4.80
C VAL A 76 7.99 13.88 3.62
N ASP A 77 9.22 13.91 3.12
CA ASP A 77 9.69 14.72 2.00
C ASP A 77 9.67 13.98 0.65
N ALA A 78 9.08 12.78 0.59
CA ALA A 78 9.02 11.93 -0.59
C ALA A 78 7.59 11.61 -1.02
N PHE A 79 7.45 11.08 -2.25
CA PHE A 79 6.16 10.75 -2.85
C PHE A 79 6.00 9.26 -3.19
N CYS A 80 7.06 8.46 -3.03
CA CYS A 80 7.04 7.04 -3.36
C CYS A 80 7.86 6.23 -2.36
N ILE A 81 7.44 4.99 -2.10
CA ILE A 81 8.18 4.04 -1.26
C ILE A 81 9.60 3.76 -1.79
N THR A 82 9.84 3.98 -3.09
CA THR A 82 11.16 3.84 -3.67
C THR A 82 12.17 4.85 -3.12
N ASP A 83 11.72 5.97 -2.57
CA ASP A 83 12.61 6.98 -1.99
C ASP A 83 13.00 6.66 -0.54
N ASN A 84 12.40 5.63 0.06
CA ASN A 84 12.79 5.15 1.37
C ASN A 84 14.21 4.54 1.32
N THR A 85 15.05 4.91 2.27
CA THR A 85 16.46 4.47 2.34
C THR A 85 16.60 2.96 2.56
N GLU A 86 15.71 2.35 3.34
CA GLU A 86 15.70 0.90 3.55
C GLU A 86 15.28 0.16 2.27
N PHE A 87 14.33 0.70 1.51
CA PHE A 87 13.97 0.14 0.20
C PHE A 87 15.18 0.13 -0.74
N GLN A 88 15.94 1.24 -0.79
CA GLN A 88 17.15 1.30 -1.60
C GLN A 88 18.22 0.31 -1.12
N ASN A 89 18.42 0.21 0.19
CA ASN A 89 19.44 -0.67 0.75
C ASN A 89 19.10 -2.16 0.64
N GLU A 90 17.84 -2.56 0.82
CA GLU A 90 17.44 -3.98 0.88
C GLU A 90 16.87 -4.50 -0.45
N CYS A 91 16.19 -3.65 -1.24
CA CYS A 91 15.45 -4.08 -2.44
C CYS A 91 16.11 -3.69 -3.77
N THR A 92 17.02 -2.71 -3.81
CA THR A 92 17.69 -2.29 -5.07
C THR A 92 19.20 -2.54 -5.06
N ASN A 93 19.84 -2.61 -3.88
CA ASN A 93 21.25 -2.94 -3.76
C ASN A 93 21.52 -4.43 -4.08
N LEU A 94 22.17 -4.69 -5.21
CA LEU A 94 22.47 -6.04 -5.70
C LEU A 94 23.39 -6.84 -4.77
N GLU A 95 24.36 -6.19 -4.14
CA GLU A 95 25.29 -6.88 -3.24
C GLU A 95 24.58 -7.31 -1.96
N ARG A 96 23.72 -6.45 -1.42
CA ARG A 96 22.88 -6.79 -0.26
C ARG A 96 21.97 -7.97 -0.58
N GLN A 97 21.37 -8.00 -1.78
CA GLN A 97 20.51 -9.09 -2.24
C GLN A 97 21.28 -10.41 -2.42
N ASP A 98 22.45 -10.38 -3.06
CA ASP A 98 23.33 -11.56 -3.21
C ASP A 98 23.76 -12.09 -1.84
N TRP A 99 24.10 -11.20 -0.90
CA TRP A 99 24.41 -11.59 0.48
C TRP A 99 23.22 -12.25 1.18
N ASN A 100 22.03 -11.65 1.12
CA ASN A 100 20.81 -12.22 1.71
C ASN A 100 20.47 -13.60 1.11
N PHE A 101 20.67 -13.77 -0.20
CA PHE A 101 20.53 -15.07 -0.87
C PHE A 101 21.55 -16.08 -0.34
N ARG A 102 22.83 -15.71 -0.24
CA ARG A 102 23.88 -16.61 0.25
C ARG A 102 23.65 -17.01 1.71
N MET A 103 23.26 -16.07 2.55
CA MET A 103 22.93 -16.30 3.95
C MET A 103 21.80 -17.34 4.08
N SER A 104 20.73 -17.18 3.30
CA SER A 104 19.57 -18.10 3.35
C SER A 104 19.82 -19.47 2.74
N LYS A 105 20.73 -19.59 1.75
CA LYS A 105 21.00 -20.84 1.03
C LYS A 105 22.17 -21.64 1.57
N PHE A 106 23.19 -20.98 2.11
CA PHE A 106 24.44 -21.61 2.52
C PHE A 106 24.66 -21.61 4.04
N ASN A 107 23.69 -21.13 4.85
CA ASN A 107 23.78 -21.03 6.32
C ASN A 107 25.06 -20.30 6.79
N ILE A 108 25.53 -19.33 6.01
CA ILE A 108 26.67 -18.51 6.39
C ILE A 108 26.15 -17.53 7.44
N ASN A 109 26.72 -17.51 8.65
CA ASN A 109 26.13 -16.77 9.79
C ASN A 109 26.73 -15.38 10.06
N SER A 110 27.68 -14.93 9.25
CA SER A 110 28.44 -13.71 9.54
C SER A 110 28.69 -12.90 8.28
N GLN A 111 28.33 -11.62 8.33
CA GLN A 111 28.72 -10.65 7.30
C GLN A 111 30.25 -10.64 7.19
N PRO A 112 30.82 -10.79 5.98
CA PRO A 112 32.24 -10.75 5.82
C PRO A 112 32.73 -9.33 6.12
N ARG A 113 33.87 -9.24 6.80
CA ARG A 113 34.42 -8.00 7.35
C ARG A 113 35.04 -7.16 6.23
N TRP A 114 34.22 -6.62 5.33
CA TRP A 114 34.67 -5.76 4.23
C TRP A 114 34.59 -4.29 4.64
N PRO A 115 35.68 -3.51 4.45
CA PRO A 115 35.73 -2.08 4.81
C PRO A 115 34.66 -1.21 4.12
N GLU A 116 34.13 -1.65 2.98
CA GLU A 116 33.11 -0.91 2.21
C GLU A 116 31.75 -0.79 2.93
N TYR A 117 31.45 -1.65 3.91
CA TYR A 117 30.19 -1.65 4.67
C TYR A 117 30.27 -0.93 6.03
N MET A 118 31.42 -0.35 6.37
CA MET A 118 31.66 0.35 7.64
C MET A 118 31.65 1.87 7.49
N ARG A 119 30.94 2.41 6.49
CA ARG A 119 30.86 3.85 6.23
C ARG A 119 29.44 4.35 6.26
#